data_AF-A0A7C6HE24-F1
#
_entry.id   AF-A0A7C6HE24-F1
#
_cell.length_a   1.000
_cell.length_b   1.000
_cell.length_c   1.000
_cell.angle_alpha   90.00
_cell.angle_beta   90.00
_cell.angle_gamma   90.00
#
_symmetry.space_group_name_H-M   'P 1'
#
loop_
_entity.id
_entity.type
_entity.pdbx_description
1 polymer ?
#
loop_
_entity_poly.entity_id
_entity_poly.type
_entity_poly.pdbx_seq_one_letter_code
_entity_poly.pdbx_strand_id
1 'polypeptide(L)'
;LPLQTIKGISYNTANAIIQERSKEPFKDFLDLKIRLSSLINEKQLKLLIYSGALDRFKLNKKTMIEHSYFENIAFEKYINQYEINIMEDYDIKTHIQLEKEALGFNLKYHPLDLIGKDQLKINDIKHSKKTMTTVLIIKDIHSITNKKGEKMAFVTLDDGIETIEATMFSDVYQKYMTLSRPSIVEVMLQPNTYQNKQTYVVKDIKVYEL
;
A
#
# COMPACT_ATOMS: atom_id res chain seq x y z
N LEU A 1 -11.64 7.10 2.58
CA LEU A 1 -12.06 6.38 1.36
C LEU A 1 -13.50 5.86 1.53
N PRO A 2 -14.31 5.80 0.47
CA PRO A 2 -15.61 5.13 0.50
C PRO A 2 -15.47 3.62 0.77
N LEU A 3 -16.48 2.99 1.39
CA LEU A 3 -16.47 1.54 1.66
C LEU A 3 -16.44 0.70 0.38
N GLN A 4 -16.97 1.20 -0.74
CA GLN A 4 -16.95 0.48 -2.02
C GLN A 4 -15.54 0.32 -2.62
N THR A 5 -14.55 1.06 -2.13
CA THR A 5 -13.15 0.88 -2.54
C THR A 5 -12.55 -0.41 -1.98
N ILE A 6 -13.15 -0.97 -0.91
CA ILE A 6 -12.72 -2.22 -0.31
C ILE A 6 -13.22 -3.38 -1.18
N LYS A 7 -12.31 -4.25 -1.61
CA LYS A 7 -12.64 -5.39 -2.46
C LYS A 7 -13.72 -6.25 -1.80
N GLY A 8 -14.67 -6.74 -2.60
CA GLY A 8 -15.74 -7.60 -2.11
C GLY A 8 -16.85 -6.89 -1.32
N ILE A 9 -16.79 -5.56 -1.16
CA ILE A 9 -17.88 -4.76 -0.60
C ILE A 9 -18.70 -4.16 -1.75
N SER A 10 -19.87 -4.74 -2.01
CA SER A 10 -20.81 -4.23 -3.01
C SER A 10 -21.44 -2.90 -2.57
N TYR A 11 -22.03 -2.16 -3.50
CA TYR A 11 -22.81 -0.96 -3.19
C TYR A 11 -23.91 -1.23 -2.15
N ASN A 12 -24.65 -2.34 -2.32
CA ASN A 12 -25.72 -2.73 -1.40
C ASN A 12 -25.17 -3.04 -0.01
N THR A 13 -24.05 -3.76 0.07
CA THR A 13 -23.37 -4.08 1.34
C THR A 13 -22.90 -2.80 2.04
N ALA A 14 -22.25 -1.89 1.30
CA ALA A 14 -21.80 -0.61 1.85
C ALA A 14 -22.98 0.21 2.41
N ASN A 15 -24.08 0.29 1.66
CA ASN A 15 -25.28 0.99 2.12
C ASN A 15 -25.91 0.34 3.34
N ALA A 16 -25.98 -0.99 3.40
CA ALA A 16 -26.50 -1.71 4.56
C ALA A 16 -25.67 -1.40 5.82
N ILE A 17 -24.33 -1.39 5.72
CA ILE A 17 -23.44 -1.01 6.83
C ILE A 17 -23.69 0.45 7.25
N ILE A 18 -23.84 1.37 6.29
CA ILE A 18 -24.08 2.80 6.56
C ILE A 18 -25.45 3.00 7.23
N GLN A 19 -26.49 2.33 6.76
CA GLN A 19 -27.83 2.37 7.34
C GLN A 19 -27.83 1.79 8.75
N GLU A 20 -27.15 0.66 8.98
CA GLU A 20 -27.03 0.09 10.32
C GLU A 20 -26.33 1.08 11.27
N ARG A 21 -25.18 1.64 10.86
CA ARG A 21 -24.45 2.68 11.60
C ARG A 21 -25.28 3.95 11.85
N SER A 22 -26.24 4.27 10.98
CA SER A 22 -27.08 5.48 11.14
C SER A 22 -28.06 5.38 12.31
N LYS A 23 -28.42 4.17 12.74
CA LYS A 23 -29.30 3.95 13.90
C LYS A 23 -28.60 4.37 15.19
N GLU A 24 -27.35 3.95 15.35
CA GLU A 24 -26.47 4.30 16.46
C GLU A 24 -25.01 4.03 16.03
N PRO A 25 -24.04 4.89 16.39
CA PRO A 25 -22.63 4.60 16.17
C PRO A 25 -22.20 3.27 16.79
N PHE A 26 -21.32 2.53 16.11
CA PHE A 26 -20.71 1.34 16.69
C PHE A 26 -19.87 1.71 17.91
N LYS A 27 -20.18 1.11 19.06
CA LYS A 27 -19.55 1.43 20.35
C LYS A 27 -18.13 0.91 20.42
N ASP A 28 -17.97 -0.36 20.07
CA ASP A 28 -16.71 -1.08 20.04
C ASP A 28 -16.72 -2.13 18.91
N PHE A 29 -15.66 -2.93 18.85
CA PHE A 29 -15.51 -3.97 17.83
C PHE A 29 -16.55 -5.09 17.96
N LEU A 30 -16.94 -5.47 19.19
CA LEU A 30 -17.92 -6.52 19.42
C LEU A 30 -19.33 -6.05 19.02
N ASP A 31 -19.71 -4.82 19.37
CA ASP A 31 -20.97 -4.20 18.93
C ASP A 31 -21.08 -4.17 17.40
N LEU A 32 -20.01 -3.73 16.72
CA LEU A 32 -19.95 -3.79 15.25
C LEU A 32 -20.10 -5.23 14.74
N LYS A 33 -19.36 -6.17 15.31
CA LYS A 33 -19.39 -7.58 14.90
C LYS A 33 -20.79 -8.17 15.02
N ILE A 34 -21.46 -7.95 16.15
CA ILE A 34 -22.83 -8.41 16.42
C ILE A 34 -23.79 -7.83 15.38
N ARG A 35 -23.77 -6.51 15.19
CA ARG A 35 -24.73 -5.79 14.34
C ARG A 35 -24.53 -6.04 12.85
N LEU A 36 -23.30 -6.34 12.43
CA LEU A 36 -23.00 -6.63 11.02
C LEU A 36 -23.04 -8.12 10.67
N SER A 37 -23.11 -9.03 11.64
CA SER A 37 -23.06 -10.49 11.39
C SER A 37 -24.17 -11.03 10.47
N SER A 38 -25.32 -10.33 10.40
CA SER A 38 -26.41 -10.64 9.47
C SER A 38 -26.33 -9.92 8.11
N LEU A 39 -25.39 -8.98 7.95
CA LEU A 39 -25.27 -8.11 6.78
C LEU A 39 -24.03 -8.41 5.92
N ILE A 40 -22.97 -8.93 6.55
CA ILE A 40 -21.71 -9.25 5.90
C ILE A 40 -21.24 -10.64 6.32
N ASN A 41 -20.33 -11.24 5.55
CA ASN A 41 -19.62 -12.45 5.95
C ASN A 41 -18.25 -12.14 6.60
N GLU A 42 -17.62 -13.16 7.18
CA GLU A 42 -16.32 -12.99 7.85
C GLU A 42 -15.21 -12.51 6.90
N LYS A 43 -15.23 -12.94 5.62
CA LYS A 43 -14.28 -12.44 4.63
C LYS A 43 -14.40 -10.94 4.43
N GLN A 44 -15.63 -10.42 4.37
CA GLN A 44 -15.88 -8.98 4.28
C GLN A 44 -15.46 -8.25 5.55
N LEU A 45 -15.68 -8.82 6.74
CA LEU A 45 -15.18 -8.25 8.00
C LEU A 45 -13.65 -8.17 8.01
N LYS A 46 -12.96 -9.24 7.58
CA LYS A 46 -11.49 -9.25 7.43
C LYS A 46 -10.99 -8.13 6.51
N LEU A 47 -11.65 -7.91 5.36
CA LEU A 47 -11.27 -6.85 4.43
C LEU A 47 -11.54 -5.44 5.01
N LEU A 48 -12.59 -5.27 5.83
CA LEU A 48 -12.80 -4.02 6.59
C LEU A 48 -11.65 -3.78 7.60
N ILE A 49 -11.18 -4.82 8.29
CA ILE A 49 -10.02 -4.72 9.21
C ILE A 49 -8.74 -4.36 8.45
N TYR A 50 -8.45 -5.10 7.39
CA TYR A 50 -7.23 -4.93 6.57
C TYR A 50 -7.14 -3.55 5.92
N SER A 51 -8.26 -3.02 5.41
CA SER A 51 -8.33 -1.67 4.83
C SER A 51 -8.12 -0.52 5.83
N GLY A 52 -8.18 -0.80 7.14
CA GLY A 52 -8.12 0.21 8.19
C GLY A 52 -9.43 0.94 8.45
N ALA A 53 -10.56 0.51 7.85
CA ALA A 53 -11.87 1.10 8.11
C ALA A 53 -12.28 1.01 9.61
N LEU A 54 -11.70 0.06 10.35
CA LEU A 54 -11.99 -0.20 11.75
C LEU A 54 -10.91 0.32 12.72
N ASP A 55 -9.87 1.03 12.23
CA ASP A 55 -8.74 1.51 13.06
C ASP A 55 -9.21 2.43 14.21
N ARG A 56 -10.42 3.02 14.12
CA ARG A 56 -11.02 3.85 15.19
C ARG A 56 -11.22 3.12 16.52
N PHE A 57 -11.32 1.79 16.51
CA PHE A 57 -11.46 1.00 17.74
C PHE A 57 -10.15 0.86 18.51
N LYS A 58 -9.03 1.36 17.96
CA LYS A 58 -7.70 1.34 18.58
C LYS A 58 -7.19 -0.07 18.94
N LEU A 59 -7.80 -1.09 18.35
CA LEU A 59 -7.28 -2.46 18.37
C LEU A 59 -6.35 -2.63 17.18
N ASN A 60 -5.32 -3.45 17.36
CA ASN A 60 -4.43 -3.79 16.26
C ASN A 60 -5.08 -4.83 15.33
N LYS A 61 -4.55 -4.98 14.11
CA LYS A 61 -5.21 -5.80 13.08
C LYS A 61 -5.22 -7.27 13.47
N LYS A 62 -4.12 -7.79 14.03
CA LYS A 62 -4.05 -9.19 14.45
C LYS A 62 -5.08 -9.50 15.53
N THR A 63 -5.22 -8.63 16.52
CA THR A 63 -6.26 -8.73 17.56
C THR A 63 -7.66 -8.78 16.93
N MET A 64 -8.00 -7.83 16.05
CA MET A 64 -9.33 -7.85 15.42
C MET A 64 -9.58 -9.09 14.57
N ILE A 65 -8.55 -9.65 13.93
CA ILE A 65 -8.67 -10.87 13.12
C ILE A 65 -8.93 -12.10 13.98
N GLU A 66 -8.18 -12.29 15.06
CA GLU A 66 -8.39 -13.41 15.99
C GLU A 66 -9.80 -13.38 16.61
N HIS A 67 -10.36 -12.18 16.79
CA HIS A 67 -11.70 -11.96 17.34
C HIS A 67 -12.79 -11.76 16.27
N SER A 68 -12.49 -12.00 14.98
CA SER A 68 -13.42 -11.72 13.87
C SER A 68 -14.48 -12.81 13.63
N TYR A 69 -14.31 -13.99 14.20
CA TYR A 69 -15.19 -15.13 13.96
C TYR A 69 -16.60 -14.89 14.53
N PHE A 70 -17.62 -15.12 13.70
CA PHE A 70 -19.03 -14.89 14.06
C PHE A 70 -19.61 -16.02 14.90
N GLU A 71 -19.09 -17.24 14.75
CA GLU A 71 -19.47 -18.39 15.59
C GLU A 71 -19.26 -18.13 17.09
N ASN A 72 -18.28 -17.27 17.44
CA ASN A 72 -17.97 -16.92 18.81
C ASN A 72 -18.95 -15.89 19.41
N ILE A 73 -19.78 -15.21 18.61
CA ILE A 73 -20.67 -14.13 19.09
C ILE A 73 -21.57 -14.59 20.23
N ALA A 74 -22.14 -15.80 20.15
CA ALA A 74 -23.06 -16.30 21.17
C ALA A 74 -22.36 -16.45 22.53
N PHE A 75 -21.12 -16.96 22.51
CA PHE A 75 -20.29 -17.11 23.71
C PHE A 75 -19.85 -15.75 24.27
N GLU A 76 -19.37 -14.85 23.41
CA GLU A 76 -18.91 -13.52 23.81
C GLU A 76 -20.03 -12.68 24.43
N LYS A 77 -21.28 -12.85 23.98
CA LYS A 77 -22.46 -12.22 24.58
C LYS A 77 -22.79 -12.74 25.98
N TYR A 78 -22.50 -14.01 26.26
CA TYR A 78 -22.83 -14.64 27.54
C TYR A 78 -21.89 -14.19 28.66
N ILE A 79 -20.66 -13.79 28.31
CA ILE A 79 -19.69 -13.28 29.26
C ILE A 79 -19.97 -11.79 29.49
N ASN A 80 -20.52 -11.46 30.67
CA ASN A 80 -20.84 -10.07 31.06
C ASN A 80 -19.62 -9.10 31.11
N GLN A 81 -18.42 -9.61 30.88
CA GLN A 81 -17.14 -8.89 30.79
C GLN A 81 -16.25 -9.55 29.73
N TYR A 82 -16.72 -9.65 28.49
CA TYR A 82 -15.87 -10.14 27.42
C TYR A 82 -14.70 -9.17 27.20
N GLU A 83 -13.51 -9.57 27.63
CA GLU A 83 -12.29 -8.85 27.39
C GLU A 83 -11.62 -9.35 26.10
N ILE A 84 -11.36 -8.43 25.18
CA ILE A 84 -10.62 -8.74 23.96
C ILE A 84 -9.16 -9.03 24.36
N ASN A 85 -8.69 -10.23 24.01
CA ASN A 85 -7.30 -10.61 24.23
C ASN A 85 -6.40 -9.89 23.23
N ILE A 86 -5.55 -8.99 23.71
CA ILE A 86 -4.67 -8.21 22.85
C ILE A 86 -3.52 -9.08 22.36
N MET A 87 -3.43 -9.22 21.04
CA MET A 87 -2.37 -9.95 20.37
C MET A 87 -1.20 -9.02 20.03
N GLU A 88 0.01 -9.55 19.95
CA GLU A 88 1.11 -8.84 19.28
C GLU A 88 0.72 -8.60 17.82
N ASP A 89 0.83 -7.35 17.35
CA ASP A 89 0.40 -6.96 16.00
C ASP A 89 1.23 -7.61 14.90
N TYR A 90 0.76 -7.48 13.67
CA TYR A 90 1.52 -7.88 12.49
C TYR A 90 2.74 -6.99 12.26
N ASP A 91 3.77 -7.57 11.65
CA ASP A 91 4.90 -6.80 11.14
C ASP A 91 4.48 -5.89 9.96
N ILE A 92 5.36 -4.95 9.62
CA ILE A 92 5.12 -4.00 8.54
C ILE A 92 4.90 -4.70 7.19
N LYS A 93 5.62 -5.79 6.91
CA LYS A 93 5.51 -6.56 5.66
C LYS A 93 4.11 -7.15 5.51
N THR A 94 3.57 -7.69 6.59
CA THR A 94 2.23 -8.25 6.64
C THR A 94 1.19 -7.14 6.51
N HIS A 95 1.34 -6.00 7.20
CA HIS A 95 0.44 -4.85 7.04
C HIS A 95 0.35 -4.37 5.59
N ILE A 96 1.48 -4.28 4.88
CA ILE A 96 1.53 -3.94 3.44
C ILE A 96 0.70 -4.95 2.64
N GLN A 97 0.89 -6.25 2.87
CA GLN A 97 0.18 -7.30 2.14
C GLN A 97 -1.33 -7.27 2.41
N LEU A 98 -1.74 -7.11 3.67
CA LEU A 98 -3.14 -7.07 4.08
C LEU A 98 -3.86 -5.85 3.48
N GLU A 99 -3.25 -4.67 3.53
CA GLU A 99 -3.84 -3.46 2.96
C GLU A 99 -4.01 -3.61 1.42
N LYS A 100 -3.01 -4.16 0.74
CA LYS A 100 -3.07 -4.45 -0.70
C LYS A 100 -4.11 -5.52 -1.03
N GLU A 101 -4.31 -6.51 -0.17
CA GLU A 101 -5.40 -7.48 -0.30
C GLU A 101 -6.75 -6.76 -0.30
N ALA A 102 -6.99 -5.90 0.69
CA ALA A 102 -8.26 -5.21 0.88
C ALA A 102 -8.56 -4.10 -0.12
N LEU A 103 -7.57 -3.27 -0.47
CA LEU A 103 -7.77 -2.07 -1.31
C LEU A 103 -7.26 -2.26 -2.74
N GLY A 104 -6.35 -3.22 -2.96
CA GLY A 104 -5.63 -3.36 -4.24
C GLY A 104 -4.38 -2.50 -4.36
N PHE A 105 -4.17 -1.58 -3.43
CA PHE A 105 -3.02 -0.70 -3.33
C PHE A 105 -2.72 -0.41 -1.86
N ASN A 106 -1.55 0.15 -1.59
CA ASN A 106 -1.17 0.60 -0.26
C ASN A 106 -1.46 2.08 -0.10
N LEU A 107 -2.21 2.44 0.94
CA LEU A 107 -2.53 3.82 1.27
C LEU A 107 -1.71 4.30 2.47
N LYS A 108 -1.62 3.47 3.51
CA LYS A 108 -0.94 3.78 4.76
C LYS A 108 0.46 3.18 4.83
N TYR A 109 0.63 1.94 4.38
CA TYR A 109 1.89 1.20 4.51
C TYR A 109 2.60 1.12 3.17
N HIS A 110 3.54 2.01 2.93
CA HIS A 110 4.25 2.02 1.66
C HIS A 110 5.28 0.89 1.61
N PRO A 111 5.48 0.18 0.47
CA PRO A 111 6.48 -0.88 0.41
C PRO A 111 7.90 -0.42 0.77
N LEU A 112 8.20 0.87 0.57
CA LEU A 112 9.48 1.44 1.01
C LEU A 112 9.65 1.46 2.54
N ASP A 113 8.58 1.40 3.33
CA ASP A 113 8.65 1.36 4.80
C ASP A 113 9.47 0.16 5.31
N LEU A 114 9.67 -0.87 4.47
CA LEU A 114 10.51 -2.04 4.75
C LEU A 114 12.02 -1.75 4.74
N ILE A 115 12.46 -0.70 4.04
CA ILE A 115 13.88 -0.45 3.77
C ILE A 115 14.51 0.49 4.81
N GLY A 116 13.70 1.26 5.56
CA GLY A 116 14.18 2.15 6.62
C GLY A 116 14.53 3.58 6.15
N LYS A 117 15.32 4.30 6.97
CA LYS A 117 15.46 5.78 6.96
C LYS A 117 16.31 6.39 5.84
N ASP A 118 17.01 5.61 5.02
CA ASP A 118 17.92 6.13 3.99
C ASP A 118 17.20 6.54 2.69
N GLN A 119 15.92 6.88 2.79
CA GLN A 119 15.10 7.32 1.66
C GLN A 119 15.08 8.84 1.55
N LEU A 120 15.78 9.35 0.56
CA LEU A 120 15.60 10.72 0.13
C LEU A 120 14.24 10.85 -0.55
N LYS A 121 13.49 11.90 -0.18
CA LYS A 121 12.23 12.23 -0.85
C LYS A 121 12.52 12.81 -2.22
N ILE A 122 11.62 12.55 -3.17
CA ILE A 122 11.72 13.04 -4.54
C ILE A 122 11.81 14.57 -4.59
N ASN A 123 11.15 15.27 -3.66
CA ASN A 123 11.28 16.72 -3.55
C ASN A 123 12.75 17.12 -3.31
N ASP A 124 13.49 16.45 -2.42
CA ASP A 124 14.90 16.74 -2.17
C ASP A 124 15.77 16.48 -3.40
N ILE A 125 15.44 15.43 -4.18
CA ILE A 125 16.10 15.10 -5.45
C ILE A 125 15.89 16.23 -6.47
N LYS A 126 14.68 16.82 -6.52
CA LYS A 126 14.36 17.95 -7.42
C LYS A 126 15.17 19.19 -7.14
N HIS A 127 15.48 19.48 -5.88
CA HIS A 127 16.28 20.65 -5.51
C HIS A 127 17.80 20.41 -5.63
N SER A 128 18.23 19.17 -5.81
CA SER A 128 19.64 18.82 -5.93
C SER A 128 20.15 18.93 -7.37
N LYS A 129 21.37 19.48 -7.50
CA LYS A 129 22.15 19.47 -8.77
C LYS A 129 23.17 18.34 -8.82
N LYS A 130 23.29 17.54 -7.76
CA LYS A 130 24.26 16.45 -7.66
C LYS A 130 23.60 15.13 -8.01
N THR A 131 24.40 14.18 -8.47
CA THR A 131 23.98 12.77 -8.54
C THR A 131 23.69 12.27 -7.13
N MET A 132 22.57 11.58 -6.95
CA MET A 132 22.13 11.06 -5.65
C MET A 132 21.73 9.59 -5.79
N THR A 133 21.92 8.83 -4.71
CA THR A 133 21.43 7.45 -4.58
C THR A 133 20.35 7.43 -3.52
N THR A 134 19.21 6.80 -3.82
CA THR A 134 18.09 6.64 -2.88
C THR A 134 17.30 5.38 -3.23
N VAL A 135 16.41 4.96 -2.34
CA VAL A 135 15.51 3.83 -2.57
C VAL A 135 14.15 4.33 -3.01
N LEU A 136 13.69 3.87 -4.17
CA LEU A 136 12.42 4.23 -4.80
C LEU A 136 11.72 2.99 -5.36
N ILE A 137 10.43 3.12 -5.65
CA ILE A 137 9.67 2.10 -6.37
C ILE A 137 9.67 2.41 -7.86
N ILE A 138 10.09 1.46 -8.69
CA ILE A 138 9.78 1.48 -10.11
C ILE A 138 8.32 1.06 -10.28
N LYS A 139 7.45 2.02 -10.62
CA LYS A 139 6.03 1.76 -10.90
C LYS A 139 5.80 1.24 -12.31
N ASP A 140 6.50 1.82 -13.29
CA ASP A 140 6.38 1.45 -14.69
C ASP A 140 7.68 1.72 -15.46
N ILE A 141 7.89 0.97 -16.54
CA ILE A 141 9.00 1.16 -17.49
C ILE A 141 8.43 1.10 -18.91
N HIS A 142 8.46 2.24 -19.60
CA HIS A 142 8.02 2.38 -20.98
C HIS A 142 9.23 2.29 -21.94
N SER A 143 9.34 1.16 -22.66
CA SER A 143 10.41 0.95 -23.64
C SER A 143 10.22 1.83 -24.87
N ILE A 144 11.29 2.47 -25.31
CA ILE A 144 11.35 3.25 -26.55
C ILE A 144 12.61 2.91 -27.33
N THR A 145 12.66 3.28 -28.60
CA THR A 145 13.84 3.13 -29.45
C THR A 145 14.42 4.50 -29.75
N ASN A 146 15.72 4.67 -29.53
CA ASN A 146 16.39 5.92 -29.84
C ASN A 146 16.63 6.09 -31.35
N LYS A 147 17.15 7.25 -31.78
CA LYS A 147 17.43 7.54 -33.20
C LYS A 147 18.48 6.60 -33.83
N LYS A 148 19.28 5.90 -33.02
CA LYS A 148 20.30 4.94 -33.45
C LYS A 148 19.73 3.50 -33.53
N GLY A 149 18.45 3.29 -33.23
CA GLY A 149 17.83 1.97 -33.22
C GLY A 149 18.02 1.19 -31.91
N GLU A 150 18.63 1.79 -30.88
CA GLU A 150 18.90 1.12 -29.61
C GLU A 150 17.68 1.25 -28.67
N LYS A 151 17.35 0.16 -27.98
CA LYS A 151 16.27 0.17 -26.98
C LYS A 151 16.71 0.89 -25.72
N MET A 152 15.90 1.83 -25.25
CA MET A 152 16.03 2.53 -23.98
C MET A 152 14.65 2.58 -23.31
N ALA A 153 14.52 3.22 -22.14
CA ALA A 153 13.21 3.36 -21.51
C ALA A 153 13.06 4.64 -20.69
N PHE A 154 11.81 5.10 -20.59
CA PHE A 154 11.39 6.01 -19.53
C PHE A 154 10.87 5.19 -18.35
N VAL A 155 11.30 5.51 -17.15
CA VAL A 155 10.92 4.83 -15.91
C VAL A 155 10.24 5.81 -14.97
N THR A 156 9.12 5.38 -14.39
CA THR A 156 8.41 6.13 -13.34
C THR A 156 8.87 5.64 -11.99
N LEU A 157 9.51 6.55 -11.23
CA LEU A 157 10.01 6.30 -9.88
C LEU A 157 9.10 6.97 -8.85
N ASP A 158 8.88 6.31 -7.73
CA ASP A 158 7.92 6.72 -6.70
C ASP A 158 8.50 6.58 -5.28
N ASP A 159 8.32 7.61 -4.44
CA ASP A 159 8.80 7.66 -3.05
C ASP A 159 7.66 7.52 -2.00
N GLY A 160 6.45 7.15 -2.46
CA GLY A 160 5.20 7.08 -1.72
C GLY A 160 4.41 8.39 -1.63
N ILE A 161 5.00 9.51 -2.07
CA ILE A 161 4.39 10.85 -1.98
C ILE A 161 4.30 11.47 -3.38
N GLU A 162 5.40 11.46 -4.12
CA GLU A 162 5.51 12.00 -5.46
C GLU A 162 6.07 10.96 -6.44
N THR A 163 5.92 11.26 -7.73
CA THR A 163 6.58 10.52 -8.80
C THR A 163 7.52 11.43 -9.58
N ILE A 164 8.56 10.83 -10.15
CA ILE A 164 9.42 11.45 -11.18
C ILE A 164 9.63 10.50 -12.34
N GLU A 165 9.80 11.08 -13.52
CA GLU A 165 10.27 10.35 -14.70
C GLU A 165 11.79 10.43 -14.81
N ALA A 166 12.41 9.28 -15.01
CA ALA A 166 13.83 9.18 -15.31
C ALA A 166 14.04 8.39 -16.61
N THR A 167 15.21 8.57 -17.21
CA THR A 167 15.60 7.90 -18.44
C THR A 167 16.61 6.80 -18.14
N MET A 168 16.31 5.57 -18.54
CA MET A 168 17.26 4.47 -18.58
C MET A 168 17.81 4.36 -20.00
N PHE A 169 19.08 4.70 -20.20
CA PHE A 169 19.76 4.46 -21.48
C PHE A 169 20.01 2.97 -21.69
N SER A 170 20.38 2.60 -22.92
CA SER A 170 20.44 1.20 -23.37
C SER A 170 21.33 0.32 -22.49
N ASP A 171 22.45 0.83 -22.02
CA ASP A 171 23.39 0.15 -21.12
C ASP A 171 22.75 -0.27 -19.79
N VAL A 172 21.89 0.57 -19.22
CA VAL A 172 21.15 0.27 -18.00
C VAL A 172 19.89 -0.54 -18.31
N TYR A 173 19.12 -0.15 -19.33
CA TYR A 173 17.84 -0.76 -19.66
C TYR A 173 17.96 -2.25 -20.01
N GLN A 174 18.97 -2.64 -20.78
CA GLN A 174 19.17 -4.04 -21.17
C GLN A 174 19.37 -4.97 -19.96
N LYS A 175 19.94 -4.47 -18.86
CA LYS A 175 20.14 -5.25 -17.62
C LYS A 175 18.84 -5.49 -16.85
N TYR A 176 17.85 -4.61 -16.98
CA TYR A 176 16.62 -4.62 -16.17
C TYR A 176 15.34 -4.69 -17.01
N MET A 177 15.42 -5.04 -18.30
CA MET A 177 14.24 -5.08 -19.18
C MET A 177 13.18 -6.10 -18.73
N THR A 178 13.60 -7.17 -18.04
CA THR A 178 12.74 -8.23 -17.49
C THR A 178 12.30 -7.97 -16.06
N LEU A 179 12.67 -6.82 -15.48
CA LEU A 179 12.31 -6.48 -14.11
C LEU A 179 10.79 -6.42 -13.95
N SER A 180 10.27 -7.16 -12.97
CA SER A 180 8.86 -7.14 -12.60
C SER A 180 8.48 -5.74 -12.09
N ARG A 181 7.21 -5.35 -12.27
CA ARG A 181 6.71 -4.09 -11.70
C ARG A 181 5.47 -4.36 -10.84
N PRO A 182 5.29 -3.64 -9.72
CA PRO A 182 6.25 -2.69 -9.13
C PRO A 182 7.48 -3.40 -8.53
N SER A 183 8.63 -2.73 -8.52
CA SER A 183 9.87 -3.23 -7.90
C SER A 183 10.51 -2.16 -7.02
N ILE A 184 11.01 -2.55 -5.85
CA ILE A 184 11.81 -1.65 -4.99
C ILE A 184 13.25 -1.70 -5.44
N VAL A 185 13.83 -0.52 -5.66
CA VAL A 185 15.20 -0.39 -6.13
C VAL A 185 15.94 0.70 -5.39
N GLU A 186 17.21 0.45 -5.08
CA GLU A 186 18.17 1.53 -4.88
C GLU A 186 18.58 2.04 -6.26
N VAL A 187 18.40 3.34 -6.50
CA VAL A 187 18.62 3.95 -7.80
C VAL A 187 19.56 5.14 -7.68
N MET A 188 20.56 5.18 -8.56
CA MET A 188 21.45 6.33 -8.73
C MET A 188 20.89 7.25 -9.82
N LEU A 189 20.47 8.45 -9.42
CA LEU A 189 19.87 9.46 -10.29
C LEU A 189 20.81 10.63 -10.51
N GLN A 190 21.10 10.90 -11.79
CA GLN A 190 21.80 12.11 -12.21
C GLN A 190 20.78 13.13 -12.75
N PRO A 191 20.75 14.37 -12.21
CA PRO A 191 19.97 15.45 -12.79
C PRO A 191 20.36 15.72 -14.24
N ASN A 192 19.36 15.96 -15.09
CA ASN A 192 19.49 16.25 -16.49
C ASN A 192 18.49 17.35 -16.91
N THR A 193 18.66 17.89 -18.10
CA THR A 193 17.70 18.84 -18.68
C THR A 193 17.38 18.40 -20.10
N TYR A 194 16.10 18.24 -20.39
CA TYR A 194 15.61 17.91 -21.72
C TYR A 194 14.44 18.84 -22.06
N GLN A 195 14.54 19.54 -23.21
CA GLN A 195 13.53 20.53 -23.64
C GLN A 195 13.16 21.55 -22.53
N ASN A 196 14.16 22.09 -21.83
CA ASN A 196 14.01 23.02 -20.70
C ASN A 196 13.21 22.49 -19.49
N LYS A 197 12.95 21.17 -19.43
CA LYS A 197 12.40 20.49 -18.26
C LYS A 197 13.52 19.74 -17.54
N GLN A 198 13.54 19.83 -16.22
CA GLN A 198 14.41 19.00 -15.39
C GLN A 198 13.96 17.54 -15.52
N THR A 199 14.89 16.69 -15.91
CA THR A 199 14.70 15.24 -16.02
C THR A 199 15.81 14.55 -15.24
N TYR A 200 15.77 13.22 -15.18
CA TYR A 200 16.82 12.44 -14.54
C TYR A 200 17.30 11.34 -15.45
N VAL A 201 18.56 10.97 -15.29
CA VAL A 201 19.15 9.81 -15.93
C VAL A 201 19.46 8.79 -14.85
N VAL A 202 18.95 7.57 -15.03
CA VAL A 202 19.29 6.43 -14.19
C VAL A 202 20.70 5.98 -14.56
N LYS A 203 21.63 6.02 -13.60
CA LYS A 203 23.01 5.56 -13.79
C LYS A 203 23.24 4.14 -13.33
N ASP A 204 22.57 3.74 -12.27
CA ASP A 204 22.65 2.39 -11.73
C ASP A 204 21.37 2.03 -10.98
N ILE A 205 21.08 0.74 -10.91
CA ILE A 205 19.94 0.16 -10.20
C ILE A 205 20.43 -1.06 -9.43
N LYS A 206 20.04 -1.15 -8.16
CA LYS A 206 20.14 -2.38 -7.36
C LYS A 206 18.75 -2.77 -6.88
N VAL A 207 18.31 -3.96 -7.25
CA VAL A 207 16.96 -4.47 -6.92
C VAL A 207 16.97 -5.04 -5.51
N TYR A 208 15.95 -4.74 -4.73
CA TYR A 208 15.69 -5.42 -3.47
C TYR A 208 14.80 -6.63 -3.71
N GLU A 209 15.26 -7.80 -3.30
CA GLU A 209 14.41 -8.99 -3.19
C GLU A 209 13.71 -8.94 -1.82
N LEU A 210 12.39 -8.79 -1.83
CA LEU A 210 11.55 -8.76 -0.61
C LEU A 210 10.90 -10.10 -0.32
#